data_AF-W7PQC1-F1
#
_entry.id   AF-W7PQC1-F1
#
_cell.length_a   1.000
_cell.length_b   1.000
_cell.length_c   1.000
_cell.angle_alpha   90.00
_cell.angle_beta   90.00
_cell.angle_gamma   90.00
#
_symmetry.space_group_name_H-M   'P 1'
#
loop_
_entity.id
_entity.type
_entity.pdbx_description
1 polymer ?
#
loop_
_entity_poly.entity_id
_entity_poly.type
_entity_poly.pdbx_seq_one_letter_code
_entity_poly.pdbx_strand_id
1 'polypeptide(L)'
;ADRVAVMYAGRLIEIGPVEEVIRSPQHPYTEGLMASIPGIEKRLTRLYQIEGSMPRLAAIPPGCPFNPRCPHAQDRCRSERPDLLPAGPGQAACWLHDPVDPLPRIDQNDKQEHAHVR
;
A
#
# COMPACT_ATOMS: atom_id res chain seq x y z
N ALA A 1 -11.77 -22.78 1.64
CA ALA A 1 -12.15 -21.41 1.27
C ALA A 1 -11.13 -20.50 1.94
N ASP A 2 -10.14 -20.03 1.17
CA ASP A 2 -8.78 -19.74 1.69
C ASP A 2 -8.25 -18.39 1.20
N ARG A 3 -9.15 -17.43 0.92
CA ARG A 3 -8.82 -16.10 0.40
C ARG A 3 -9.19 -15.01 1.40
N VAL A 4 -8.41 -13.94 1.39
CA VAL A 4 -8.68 -12.72 2.16
C VAL A 4 -8.79 -11.52 1.22
N ALA A 5 -9.68 -10.61 1.56
CA ALA A 5 -9.85 -9.33 0.91
C ALA A 5 -9.46 -8.21 1.89
N VAL A 6 -8.58 -7.31 1.46
CA VAL A 6 -8.16 -6.15 2.23
C VAL A 6 -8.87 -4.92 1.68
N MET A 7 -9.40 -4.10 2.57
CA MET A 7 -10.12 -2.88 2.21
C MET A 7 -9.48 -1.64 2.82
N TYR A 8 -9.57 -0.52 2.13
CA TYR A 8 -9.18 0.79 2.63
C TYR A 8 -10.17 1.87 2.17
N ALA A 9 -10.64 2.69 3.12
CA ALA A 9 -11.63 3.75 2.86
C ALA A 9 -12.84 3.27 2.03
N GLY A 10 -13.37 2.08 2.36
CA GLY A 10 -14.50 1.47 1.67
C GLY A 10 -14.21 0.85 0.30
N ARG A 11 -12.94 0.78 -0.12
CA ARG A 11 -12.53 0.23 -1.42
C ARG A 11 -11.73 -1.06 -1.23
N LEU A 12 -11.98 -2.05 -2.08
CA LEU A 12 -11.16 -3.26 -2.16
C LEU A 12 -9.79 -2.91 -2.77
N ILE A 13 -8.71 -3.16 -2.04
CA ILE A 13 -7.35 -2.78 -2.47
C ILE A 13 -6.47 -3.98 -2.76
N GLU A 14 -6.76 -5.14 -2.18
CA GLU A 14 -6.02 -6.38 -2.44
C GLU A 14 -6.89 -7.60 -2.13
N ILE A 15 -6.76 -8.66 -2.93
CA ILE A 15 -7.45 -9.94 -2.70
C ILE A 15 -6.61 -11.11 -3.23
N GLY A 16 -6.44 -12.14 -2.42
CA GLY A 16 -5.59 -13.30 -2.77
C GLY A 16 -5.70 -14.43 -1.76
N PRO A 17 -4.93 -15.51 -1.94
CA PRO A 17 -4.77 -16.54 -0.92
C PRO A 17 -4.28 -15.93 0.41
N VAL A 18 -4.81 -16.41 1.54
CA VAL A 18 -4.49 -15.86 2.88
C VAL A 18 -2.97 -15.82 3.11
N GLU A 19 -2.28 -16.93 2.84
CA GLU A 19 -0.84 -17.04 3.07
C GLU A 19 -0.05 -15.99 2.27
N GLU A 20 -0.46 -15.77 1.03
CA GLU A 20 0.22 -14.86 0.11
C GLU A 20 0.01 -13.41 0.52
N VAL A 21 -1.22 -13.02 0.85
CA VAL A 21 -1.54 -11.66 1.31
C VAL A 21 -0.83 -11.33 2.63
N ILE A 22 -0.60 -12.33 3.50
CA ILE A 22 0.10 -12.14 4.77
C ILE A 22 1.63 -12.09 4.57
N ARG A 23 2.20 -13.00 3.77
CA ARG A 23 3.66 -13.14 3.62
C ARG A 23 4.28 -12.23 2.57
N SER A 24 3.59 -12.03 1.45
CA SER A 24 4.04 -11.21 0.32
C SER A 24 2.91 -10.28 -0.13
N PRO A 25 2.46 -9.36 0.74
CA PRO A 25 1.45 -8.38 0.37
C PRO A 25 1.90 -7.55 -0.83
N GLN A 26 0.97 -7.34 -1.76
CA GLN A 26 1.26 -6.71 -3.04
C GLN A 26 0.82 -5.24 -3.10
N HIS A 27 -0.01 -4.77 -2.16
CA HIS A 27 -0.38 -3.36 -2.04
C HIS A 27 0.38 -2.70 -0.87
N PRO A 28 0.97 -1.49 -1.03
CA PRO A 28 1.77 -0.83 0.02
C PRO A 28 1.02 -0.59 1.35
N TYR A 29 -0.30 -0.48 1.29
CA TYR A 29 -1.14 -0.46 2.51
C TYR A 29 -1.11 -1.79 3.25
N THR A 30 -1.27 -2.92 2.56
CA THR A 30 -1.22 -4.25 3.16
C THR A 30 0.18 -4.57 3.66
N GLU A 31 1.22 -4.18 2.91
CA GLU A 31 2.62 -4.24 3.36
C GLU A 31 2.78 -3.53 4.71
N GLY A 32 2.26 -2.30 4.82
CA GLY A 32 2.28 -1.54 6.07
C GLY A 32 1.48 -2.18 7.20
N LEU A 33 0.31 -2.77 6.90
CA LEU A 33 -0.48 -3.50 7.90
C LEU A 33 0.29 -4.69 8.46
N MET A 34 0.90 -5.51 7.60
CA MET A 34 1.66 -6.68 8.02
C MET A 34 2.90 -6.27 8.82
N ALA A 35 3.59 -5.19 8.40
CA ALA A 35 4.73 -4.63 9.13
C ALA A 35 4.34 -4.08 10.52
N SER A 36 3.09 -3.65 10.71
CA SER A 36 2.57 -3.17 12.00
C SER A 36 2.20 -4.28 12.99
N ILE A 37 2.19 -5.56 12.59
CA ILE A 37 1.88 -6.69 13.47
C ILE A 37 3.14 -7.09 14.24
N PRO A 38 3.19 -6.92 15.58
CA PRO A 38 4.35 -7.34 16.36
C PRO A 38 4.49 -8.86 16.37
N GLY A 39 5.70 -9.36 16.14
CA GLY A 39 6.02 -10.77 16.36
C GLY A 39 5.99 -11.13 17.85
N ILE A 40 5.44 -12.30 18.18
CA ILE A 40 5.26 -12.80 19.56
C ILE A 40 6.60 -12.86 20.34
N GLU A 41 7.72 -13.06 19.66
CA GLU A 41 9.03 -13.25 20.30
C GLU A 41 9.85 -11.95 20.47
N LYS A 42 9.46 -10.84 19.83
CA LYS A 42 10.27 -9.61 19.86
C LYS A 42 9.57 -8.52 20.65
N ARG A 43 10.17 -8.14 21.78
CA ARG A 43 9.90 -6.88 22.46
C ARG A 43 10.41 -5.73 21.58
N LEU A 44 9.58 -5.32 20.61
CA LEU A 44 9.91 -4.21 19.71
C LEU A 44 9.96 -2.90 20.50
N THR A 45 11.05 -2.15 20.38
CA THR A 45 11.21 -0.81 20.97
C THR A 45 10.38 0.25 20.25
N ARG A 46 10.05 0.04 18.96
CA ARG A 46 9.08 0.82 18.17
C ARG A 46 8.35 -0.08 17.20
N LEU A 47 7.03 0.06 17.13
CA LEU A 47 6.19 -0.60 16.14
C LEU A 47 6.21 0.23 14.85
N TYR A 48 6.26 -0.43 13.68
CA TYR A 48 6.04 0.26 12.42
C TYR A 48 4.62 0.82 12.41
N GLN A 49 4.48 2.11 12.14
CA GLN A 49 3.20 2.79 12.02
C GLN A 49 3.12 3.39 10.63
N ILE A 50 2.04 3.09 9.90
CA ILE A 50 1.75 3.76 8.63
C ILE A 50 1.49 5.24 8.93
N GLU A 51 2.39 6.11 8.46
CA GLU A 51 2.31 7.55 8.72
C GLU A 51 1.02 8.19 8.19
N GLY A 52 0.63 9.29 8.82
CA GLY A 52 -0.60 10.02 8.50
C GLY A 52 -1.87 9.38 9.06
N SER A 53 -2.99 10.06 8.87
CA SER A 53 -4.31 9.61 9.32
C SER A 53 -5.16 9.07 8.17
N MET A 54 -6.11 8.19 8.48
CA MET A 54 -7.10 7.74 7.51
C MET A 54 -7.92 8.94 7.00
N PRO A 55 -8.14 9.10 5.68
CA PRO A 55 -8.99 10.16 5.18
C PRO A 55 -10.41 9.98 5.71
N ARG A 56 -11.10 11.10 5.97
CA ARG A 56 -12.53 11.06 6.31
C ARG A 56 -13.29 10.48 5.10
N LEU A 57 -14.31 9.66 5.34
CA LEU A 57 -15.10 9.06 4.26
C LEU A 57 -15.76 10.10 3.34
N ALA A 58 -16.11 11.28 3.89
CA ALA A 58 -16.64 12.41 3.12
C ALA A 58 -15.57 13.19 2.31
N ALA A 59 -14.29 12.87 2.47
CA ALA A 59 -13.16 13.57 1.86
C ALA A 59 -12.07 12.58 1.42
N ILE A 60 -12.47 11.52 0.71
CA ILE A 60 -11.53 10.59 0.08
C ILE A 60 -10.84 11.33 -1.08
N PRO A 61 -9.50 11.30 -1.16
CA PRO A 61 -8.77 11.97 -2.24
C PRO A 61 -9.12 11.38 -3.61
N PRO A 62 -8.96 12.15 -4.70
CA PRO A 62 -9.03 11.59 -6.05
C PRO A 62 -7.98 10.51 -6.27
N GLY A 63 -8.18 9.69 -7.30
CA GLY A 63 -7.32 8.58 -7.65
C GLY A 63 -7.32 7.43 -6.62
N CYS A 64 -6.14 6.89 -6.32
CA CYS A 64 -5.96 5.85 -5.32
C CYS A 64 -6.22 6.41 -3.92
N PRO A 65 -7.12 5.83 -3.10
CA PRO A 65 -7.47 6.38 -1.78
C PRO A 65 -6.29 6.41 -0.79
N PHE A 66 -5.27 5.57 -1.02
CA PHE A 66 -4.07 5.48 -0.19
C PHE A 66 -2.94 6.41 -0.64
N ASN A 67 -3.09 7.15 -1.75
CA ASN A 67 -2.04 8.01 -2.30
C ASN A 67 -1.40 8.99 -1.30
N PRO A 68 -2.10 9.58 -0.30
CA PRO A 68 -1.47 10.51 0.63
C PRO A 68 -0.51 9.86 1.64
N ARG A 69 -0.61 8.54 1.80
CA ARG A 69 0.16 7.75 2.79
C ARG A 69 1.05 6.69 2.13
N CYS A 70 0.86 6.45 0.84
CA CYS A 70 1.63 5.47 0.09
C CYS A 70 3.07 5.99 -0.13
N PRO A 71 4.09 5.24 0.29
CA PRO A 71 5.48 5.66 0.10
C PRO A 71 5.87 5.73 -1.39
N HIS A 72 5.17 4.98 -2.25
CA HIS A 72 5.40 4.90 -3.69
C HIS A 72 4.37 5.73 -4.49
N ALA A 73 3.63 6.65 -3.86
CA ALA A 73 2.67 7.49 -4.56
C ALA A 73 3.36 8.38 -5.61
N GLN A 74 2.84 8.35 -6.83
CA GLN A 74 3.23 9.25 -7.93
C GLN A 74 1.99 9.97 -8.46
N ASP A 75 2.16 10.80 -9.48
CA ASP A 75 1.08 11.66 -10.00
C ASP A 75 -0.13 10.86 -10.50
N ARG A 76 0.11 9.74 -11.20
CA ARG A 76 -0.98 8.85 -11.64
C ARG A 76 -1.80 8.29 -10.47
N CYS A 77 -1.19 8.07 -9.30
CA CYS A 77 -1.92 7.63 -8.09
C CYS A 77 -2.84 8.73 -7.54
N ARG A 78 -2.56 10.00 -7.82
CA ARG A 78 -3.31 11.17 -7.31
C ARG A 78 -4.47 11.54 -8.21
N SER A 79 -4.38 11.24 -9.51
CA SER A 79 -5.44 11.51 -10.49
C SER A 79 -6.32 10.30 -10.78
N GLU A 80 -5.72 9.11 -10.86
CA GLU A 80 -6.38 7.91 -11.36
C GLU A 80 -6.36 6.78 -10.33
N ARG A 81 -7.38 5.93 -10.42
CA ARG A 81 -7.52 4.76 -9.56
C ARG A 81 -7.32 3.50 -10.40
N PRO A 82 -6.41 2.61 -10.02
CA PRO A 82 -6.28 1.30 -10.67
C PRO A 82 -7.50 0.43 -10.34
N ASP A 83 -7.92 -0.37 -11.31
CA ASP A 83 -8.75 -1.55 -11.05
C ASP A 83 -7.93 -2.64 -10.35
N LEU A 84 -8.55 -3.78 -10.02
CA LEU A 84 -7.83 -4.93 -9.48
C LEU A 84 -6.97 -5.58 -10.58
N LEU A 85 -5.67 -5.28 -10.54
CA LEU A 85 -4.68 -5.79 -11.47
C LEU A 85 -4.08 -7.11 -10.95
N PRO A 86 -3.69 -8.06 -11.82
CA PRO A 86 -2.95 -9.25 -11.40
C PRO A 86 -1.69 -8.89 -10.61
N ALA A 87 -1.52 -9.47 -9.43
CA ALA A 87 -0.39 -9.19 -8.56
C ALA A 87 0.03 -10.47 -7.83
N GLY A 88 1.12 -11.09 -8.30
CA GLY A 88 1.53 -12.42 -7.84
C GLY A 88 0.40 -13.44 -8.01
N PRO A 89 0.09 -14.26 -6.99
CA PRO A 89 -1.03 -15.21 -7.01
C PRO A 89 -2.41 -14.58 -6.72
N GLY A 90 -2.47 -13.25 -6.52
CA GLY A 90 -3.68 -12.50 -6.21
C GLY A 90 -3.91 -11.32 -7.15
N GLN A 91 -4.64 -10.33 -6.66
CA GLN A 91 -4.88 -9.07 -7.35
C GLN A 91 -4.76 -7.89 -6.39
N ALA A 92 -4.24 -6.77 -6.89
CA ALA A 92 -4.12 -5.53 -6.13
C ALA A 92 -4.53 -4.32 -6.98
N ALA A 93 -5.24 -3.39 -6.36
CA ALA A 93 -5.56 -2.10 -6.96
C ALA A 93 -4.36 -1.16 -6.79
N CYS A 94 -3.27 -1.41 -7.52
CA CYS A 94 -2.04 -0.64 -7.43
C CYS A 94 -1.34 -0.51 -8.80
N TRP A 95 -0.94 0.70 -9.17
CA TRP A 95 -0.23 0.97 -10.42
C TRP A 95 1.18 0.37 -10.51
N LEU A 96 1.72 -0.16 -9.41
CA LEU A 96 2.95 -0.97 -9.44
C LEU A 96 2.78 -2.26 -10.25
N HIS A 97 1.54 -2.71 -10.48
CA HIS A 97 1.20 -3.94 -11.19
C HIS A 97 0.51 -3.68 -12.54
N ASP A 98 0.59 -2.46 -13.07
CA ASP A 98 0.05 -2.17 -14.41
C ASP A 98 0.81 -2.99 -15.45
N PRO A 99 0.12 -3.79 -16.30
CA PRO A 99 0.79 -4.65 -17.27
C PRO A 99 1.36 -3.89 -18.47
N VAL A 100 0.98 -2.64 -18.67
CA VAL A 100 1.40 -1.80 -19.79
C VAL A 100 2.46 -0.80 -19.35
N ASP A 101 2.21 -0.11 -18.24
CA ASP A 101 3.08 0.95 -17.72
C ASP A 101 3.13 0.93 -16.18
N PRO A 102 3.88 -0.02 -15.59
CA PRO A 102 3.99 -0.16 -14.15
C PRO A 102 4.79 0.99 -13.55
N LEU A 103 4.25 1.61 -12.51
CA LEU A 103 5.01 2.60 -11.75
C LEU A 103 6.20 1.93 -11.05
N PRO A 104 7.38 2.58 -11.00
CA PRO A 104 8.52 2.06 -10.27
C PRO A 104 8.27 2.08 -8.75
N ARG A 105 8.82 1.08 -8.05
CA ARG A 105 8.93 1.10 -6.58
C ARG A 105 10.01 2.11 -6.18
N ILE A 106 9.59 3.16 -5.47
CA ILE A 106 10.49 4.16 -4.89
C ILE A 106 11.18 3.58 -3.66
N ASP A 107 12.51 3.60 -3.60
CA ASP A 107 13.27 3.29 -2.38
C ASP A 107 13.08 4.41 -1.36
N GLN A 108 12.82 4.07 -0.10
CA GLN A 108 12.65 5.06 0.96
C GLN A 108 13.97 5.74 1.35
N ASN A 109 15.12 5.19 0.96
CA ASN A 109 16.42 5.86 1.14
C ASN A 109 16.60 7.09 0.23
N ASP A 110 15.99 7.13 -0.96
CA ASP A 110 16.08 8.27 -1.89
C ASP A 110 15.33 9.52 -1.39
N LYS A 111 14.42 9.39 -0.41
CA LYS A 111 13.68 10.53 0.14
C LYS A 111 14.53 11.43 1.05
N GLN A 112 15.70 10.99 1.49
CA GLN A 112 16.55 11.76 2.42
C GLN A 112 17.36 12.89 1.72
N GLU A 113 17.67 12.79 0.43
CA GLU A 113 18.47 13.81 -0.27
C GLU A 113 17.70 15.10 -0.60
N HIS A 114 16.37 15.04 -0.74
CA HIS A 114 15.56 16.22 -1.07
C HIS A 114 15.09 17.04 0.15
N ALA A 115 15.32 16.58 1.38
CA ALA A 115 14.93 17.28 2.60
C ALA A 115 16.01 18.21 3.18
N HIS A 116 17.21 18.25 2.59
CA HIS A 116 18.35 19.02 3.10
C HIS A 116 18.73 20.27 2.28
N VAL A 117 17.88 20.69 1.34
CA VAL A 117 18.05 21.96 0.60
C VAL A 117 16.96 22.95 1.01
N ARG A 118 17.07 23.49 2.23
CA ARG A 118 16.55 24.80 2.63
C ARG A 118 17.42 25.38 3.75
#